data_AF-A0A351SGV3-F1
#
_entry.id   AF-A0A351SGV3-F1
#
_cell.length_a   1.000
_cell.length_b   1.000
_cell.length_c   1.000
_cell.angle_alpha   90.00
_cell.angle_beta   90.00
_cell.angle_gamma   90.00
#
_symmetry.space_group_name_H-M   'P 1'
#
loop_
_entity.id
_entity.type
_entity.pdbx_description
1 polymer ?
#
loop_
_entity_poly.entity_id
_entity_poly.type
_entity_poly.pdbx_seq_one_letter_code
_entity_poly.pdbx_strand_id
1 'polypeptide(L)' 'SGLSFEAAVIQATAARTKPIVLTALAAVLGAVFILDDPMFSGMAVSLIFGILVSTALTLLITPVLYYATMRRRREREAA' A
#
# COMPACT_ATOMS: atom_id res chain seq x y z
N SER A 1 -8.54 -13.42 25.22
CA SER A 1 -7.21 -12.81 25.46
C SER A 1 -7.04 -11.68 24.45
N GLY A 2 -6.92 -10.43 24.93
CA GLY A 2 -6.69 -9.28 24.05
C GLY A 2 -5.27 -9.32 23.49
N LEU A 3 -5.10 -9.05 22.19
CA LEU A 3 -3.80 -8.86 21.58
C LEU A 3 -3.15 -7.59 22.17
N SER A 4 -1.82 -7.58 22.31
CA SER A 4 -1.09 -6.36 22.64
C SER A 4 -1.38 -5.29 21.58
N PHE A 5 -1.43 -4.02 21.98
CA PHE A 5 -1.75 -2.90 21.08
C PHE A 5 -0.88 -2.92 19.81
N GLU A 6 0.39 -3.27 19.96
CA GLU A 6 1.35 -3.40 18.87
C GLU A 6 0.97 -4.53 17.90
N ALA A 7 0.61 -5.71 18.41
CA ALA A 7 0.14 -6.83 17.59
C ALA A 7 -1.20 -6.52 16.89
N ALA A 8 -2.11 -5.83 17.57
CA ALA A 8 -3.40 -5.43 17.00
C ALA A 8 -3.23 -4.47 15.82
N VAL A 9 -2.28 -3.52 15.91
CA VAL A 9 -2.06 -2.58 14.81
C VAL A 9 -1.24 -3.18 13.67
N ILE A 10 -0.28 -4.07 13.96
CA ILE A 10 0.38 -4.85 12.91
C ILE A 10 -0.65 -5.69 12.14
N GLN A 11 -1.58 -6.35 12.83
CA GLN A 11 -2.67 -7.09 12.18
C GLN A 11 -3.57 -6.18 11.35
N ALA A 12 -4.00 -5.04 11.89
CA ALA A 12 -4.86 -4.09 11.17
C ALA A 12 -4.19 -3.53 9.91
N THR A 13 -2.88 -3.28 9.99
CA THR A 13 -2.06 -2.84 8.87
C THR A 13 -1.91 -3.95 7.83
N ALA A 14 -1.50 -5.15 8.25
CA ALA A 14 -1.30 -6.30 7.37
C ALA A 14 -2.59 -6.74 6.65
N ALA A 15 -3.75 -6.63 7.32
CA ALA A 15 -5.05 -6.96 6.74
C ALA A 15 -5.43 -6.05 5.56
N ARG A 16 -4.93 -4.80 5.52
CA ARG A 16 -5.17 -3.85 4.42
C ARG A 16 -4.13 -3.97 3.31
N THR A 17 -2.89 -4.27 3.67
CA THR A 17 -1.79 -4.34 2.70
C THR A 17 -1.96 -5.47 1.68
N LYS A 18 -2.39 -6.66 2.12
CA LYS A 18 -2.63 -7.81 1.22
C LYS A 18 -3.58 -7.48 0.05
N PRO A 19 -4.81 -6.98 0.30
CA PRO A 19 -5.72 -6.64 -0.80
C PRO A 19 -5.20 -5.50 -1.70
N ILE A 20 -4.48 -4.50 -1.17
CA ILE A 20 -3.88 -3.44 -2.00
C ILE A 20 -2.87 -4.02 -3.00
N VAL A 21 -1.98 -4.90 -2.53
CA VAL A 21 -0.98 -5.54 -3.39
C VAL A 21 -1.64 -6.43 -4.45
N LEU A 22 -2.70 -7.17 -4.08
CA LEU A 22 -3.47 -8.00 -5.03
C LEU A 22 -4.13 -7.15 -6.12
N THR A 23 -4.74 -6.03 -5.77
CA THR A 23 -5.34 -5.10 -6.74
C THR A 23 -4.29 -4.49 -7.67
N ALA A 24 -3.15 -4.06 -7.13
CA ALA A 24 -2.05 -3.51 -7.92
C ALA A 24 -1.51 -4.55 -8.91
N LEU A 25 -1.33 -5.80 -8.48
CA LEU A 25 -0.90 -6.90 -9.35
C LEU A 25 -1.91 -7.17 -10.47
N ALA A 26 -3.20 -7.23 -10.16
CA ALA A 26 -4.24 -7.42 -11.17
C ALA A 26 -4.23 -6.31 -12.23
N ALA A 27 -4.05 -5.05 -11.82
CA ALA A 27 -3.98 -3.91 -12.73
C ALA A 27 -2.73 -3.95 -13.61
N VAL A 28 -1.56 -4.29 -13.05
CA VAL A 28 -0.31 -4.44 -13.83
C VAL A 28 -0.43 -5.57 -14.85
N LEU A 29 -0.99 -6.72 -14.46
CA LEU A 29 -1.22 -7.85 -15.39
C LEU A 29 -2.16 -7.48 -16.52
N GLY A 30 -3.23 -6.72 -16.25
CA GLY A 30 -4.11 -6.19 -17.29
C GLY A 30 -3.41 -5.18 -18.22
N ALA A 31 -2.57 -4.31 -17.67
CA ALA A 31 -1.80 -3.34 -18.45
C ALA A 31 -0.73 -4.00 -19.32
N VAL A 32 -0.14 -5.11 -18.88
CA VAL A 32 0.80 -5.93 -19.67
C VAL A 32 0.11 -6.55 -20.88
N PHE A 33 -1.14 -7.02 -20.74
CA PHE A 33 -1.93 -7.53 -21.87
C PHE A 33 -2.25 -6.44 -22.92
N ILE A 34 -2.44 -5.19 -22.48
CA ILE A 34 -2.66 -4.05 -23.38
C ILE A 34 -1.38 -3.63 -24.12
N LEU A 35 -0.20 -4.01 -23.61
CA LEU A 35 1.09 -3.65 -24.21
C LEU A 35 1.33 -4.31 -25.59
N ASP A 36 0.68 -5.45 -25.85
CA ASP A 36 0.77 -6.16 -27.14
C ASP A 36 0.18 -5.36 -28.30
N ASP A 37 -0.69 -4.36 -28.03
CA ASP A 37 -1.19 -3.43 -29.03
C ASP A 37 -0.28 -2.19 -29.14
N PRO A 38 0.42 -1.97 -30.29
CA PRO A 38 1.35 -0.86 -30.48
C PRO A 38 0.73 0.53 -30.29
N MET A 39 -0.59 0.64 -30.44
CA MET A 39 -1.35 1.88 -30.28
C MET A 39 -1.41 2.36 -28.81
N PHE A 40 -1.34 1.44 -27.84
CA PHE A 40 -1.55 1.73 -26.41
C PHE A 40 -0.30 1.56 -25.56
N SER A 41 0.82 1.17 -26.16
CA SER A 41 2.07 0.85 -25.47
C SER A 41 2.56 1.97 -24.54
N GLY A 42 2.54 3.23 -25.00
CA GLY A 42 2.95 4.37 -24.18
C GLY A 42 2.05 4.65 -22.96
N MET A 43 0.74 4.38 -23.08
CA MET A 43 -0.20 4.53 -21.97
C MET A 43 -0.06 3.39 -20.95
N ALA A 44 0.15 2.16 -21.41
CA ALA A 44 0.35 1.00 -20.55
C ALA A 44 1.60 1.17 -19.66
N VAL A 45 2.73 1.63 -20.23
CA VAL A 45 3.95 1.90 -19.47
C VAL A 45 3.73 2.96 -18.39
N SER A 46 3.05 4.06 -18.74
CA SER A 46 2.72 5.13 -17.80
C SER A 46 1.83 4.64 -16.65
N LEU A 47 0.84 3.79 -16.96
CA LEU A 47 -0.07 3.21 -15.98
C LEU A 47 0.65 2.25 -15.03
N ILE A 48 1.47 1.34 -15.56
CA ILE A 48 2.25 0.38 -14.75
C ILE A 48 3.19 1.13 -13.81
N PHE A 49 3.89 2.15 -14.31
CA PHE A 49 4.77 2.97 -13.48
C PHE A 49 4.00 3.71 -12.39
N GLY A 50 2.87 4.33 -12.74
CA GLY A 50 2.00 5.01 -11.77
C GLY A 50 1.49 4.07 -10.68
N ILE A 51 1.07 2.85 -11.04
CA ILE A 51 0.63 1.83 -10.09
C ILE A 51 1.78 1.40 -9.17
N LEU A 52 2.97 1.15 -9.73
CA LEU A 52 4.15 0.77 -8.94
C LEU A 52 4.53 1.86 -7.93
N VAL A 53 4.64 3.11 -8.37
CA VAL A 53 4.98 4.24 -7.50
C VAL A 53 3.90 4.47 -6.45
N SER A 54 2.62 4.46 -6.83
CA SER A 54 1.50 4.63 -5.90
C SER A 54 1.44 3.50 -4.85
N THR A 55 1.69 2.25 -5.27
CA THR A 55 1.71 1.09 -4.38
C THR A 55 2.89 1.17 -3.41
N ALA A 56 4.09 1.50 -3.91
CA ALA A 56 5.27 1.70 -3.07
C ALA A 56 5.06 2.83 -2.07
N LEU A 57 4.52 3.96 -2.53
CA LEU A 57 4.20 5.09 -1.66
C LEU A 57 3.16 4.71 -0.61
N THR A 58 2.12 3.95 -0.97
CA THR A 58 1.10 3.47 -0.02
C THR A 58 1.70 2.52 1.03
N LEU A 59 2.55 1.59 0.59
CA LEU A 59 3.28 0.67 1.46
C LEU A 59 4.22 1.40 2.41
N LEU A 60 4.75 2.56 2.04
CA LEU A 60 5.61 3.38 2.88
C LEU A 60 4.79 4.31 3.80
N ILE A 61 3.71 4.90 3.30
CA ILE A 61 2.81 5.79 4.04
C ILE A 61 2.12 5.04 5.19
N THR A 62 1.66 3.81 4.96
CA THR A 62 0.94 3.03 5.97
C THR A 62 1.76 2.83 7.27
N PRO A 63 3.01 2.33 7.24
CA PRO A 63 3.85 2.21 8.45
C PRO A 63 4.30 3.56 8.99
N VAL A 64 4.54 4.57 8.15
CA VAL A 64 4.92 5.92 8.61
C VAL A 64 3.78 6.57 9.39
N LEU A 65 2.55 6.51 8.90
CA LEU A 65 1.36 7.00 9.60
C LEU A 65 1.11 6.21 10.88
N TYR A 66 1.34 4.90 10.88
CA TYR A 66 1.28 4.10 12.10
C TYR A 66 2.30 4.59 13.15
N TYR A 67 3.57 4.75 12.76
CA TYR A 67 4.59 5.22 13.68
C TYR A 67 4.29 6.62 14.22
N ALA A 68 3.79 7.52 13.35
CA ALA A 68 3.38 8.87 13.74
C ALA A 68 2.19 8.87 14.71
N THR A 69 1.18 8.02 14.49
CA THR A 69 0.03 7.89 15.40
C THR A 69 0.40 7.25 16.73
N MET A 70 1.29 6.24 16.73
CA MET A 70 1.84 5.64 17.94
C MET A 70 2.64 6.66 18.76
N ARG A 71 3.49 7.46 18.10
CA ARG A 71 4.25 8.55 18.75
C ARG A 71 3.32 9.56 19.40
N ARG A 72 2.27 10.02 18.70
CA ARG A 72 1.27 10.94 19.26
C ARG A 72 0.51 10.35 20.46
N ARG A 73 0.25 9.03 20.45
CA ARG A 73 -0.40 8.35 21.58
C ARG A 73 0.50 8.34 22.82
N ARG A 74 1.79 8.03 22.65
CA ARG A 74 2.78 8.08 23.73
C ARG A 74 2.95 9.49 24.30
N GLU A 75 2.97 10.52 23.45
CA GLU A 75 3.02 11.93 23.90
C GLU A 75 1.77 12.35 24.69
N ARG A 76 0.58 11.77 24.40
CA ARG A 76 -0.66 12.01 25.16
C ARG A 76 -0.75 11.22 26.47
N GLU A 77 -0.07 10.09 26.59
CA GLU A 77 -0.03 9.30 27.83
C GLU A 77 1.01 9.84 28.83
N ALA A 78 1.97 10.64 28.36
CA ALA A 78 2.99 11.29 29.19
C ALA A 78 2.62 12.71 29.66
N ALA A 79 1.44 13.22 29.27
CA ALA A 79 0.89 14.52 29.62
C ALA A 79 -0.37 14.37 30.47
#